data_AF-A0A960BA40-F1
#
_entry.id   AF-A0A960BA40-F1
#
_cell.length_a   1.000
_cell.length_b   1.000
_cell.length_c   1.000
_cell.angle_alpha   90.00
_cell.angle_beta   90.00
_cell.angle_gamma   90.00
#
_symmetry.space_group_name_H-M   'P 1'
#
loop_
_entity.id
_entity.type
_entity.pdbx_description
1 polymer ?
#
loop_
_entity_poly.entity_id
_entity_poly.type
_entity_poly.pdbx_seq_one_letter_code
_entity_poly.pdbx_strand_id
1 'polypeptide(L)'
;MLGGRAAWLGRPWFFVAVVVLALNDHVFKSAWPGWVTGKLSDVAGVVVIATLAAVLTGPTWGVVLAGLAFTALKTVPGVAEEIAPLLGGGVVLRDPSDLIALGVLAPLWWLLRHERPDQGSRNRRGWQALGLVAAVLATTATSQVEPLYVSLGSGAEAVYAEVDPGDGFDHVYLTSTDGGRTWTRVPESSATSSAVVWDADQPTEPEVLAQVCATDDTCYRVRYDAYGTRVVERRAVGSTWQPDGEVRGDYYADLAVDRASSDHVVALGPGRTVFFRQAAGEWGEVDLGPLAEPPQWQSGLVRGWGTPAGVLVTFFVALLLILLLAPWVAARVTLGVVHAAVCGFCALFAVTSDPMFIVKMISTWLVVVIVLAATLRLIWWIDRRVRAGADSGFDPPSGAR
;
A
#
# COMPACT_ATOMS: atom_id res chain seq x y z
N MET A 1 37.36 -0.48 -7.18
CA MET A 1 37.14 -0.52 -5.71
C MET A 1 35.74 -0.98 -5.32
N LEU A 2 34.68 -0.55 -6.02
CA LEU A 2 33.29 -0.97 -5.75
C LEU A 2 33.06 -2.49 -5.83
N GLY A 3 33.69 -3.18 -6.80
CA GLY A 3 33.46 -4.62 -7.03
C GLY A 3 33.83 -5.54 -5.86
N GLY A 4 34.75 -5.14 -4.98
CA GLY A 4 35.03 -5.88 -3.75
C GLY A 4 33.97 -5.64 -2.69
N ARG A 5 33.54 -4.39 -2.51
CA ARG A 5 32.58 -4.00 -1.47
C ARG A 5 31.17 -4.53 -1.75
N ALA A 6 30.78 -4.63 -3.02
CA ALA A 6 29.51 -5.23 -3.44
C ALA A 6 29.31 -6.66 -2.89
N ALA A 7 30.39 -7.39 -2.55
CA ALA A 7 30.31 -8.71 -1.95
C ALA A 7 29.57 -8.75 -0.60
N TRP A 8 29.46 -7.64 0.12
CA TRP A 8 28.69 -7.56 1.36
C TRP A 8 27.18 -7.77 1.13
N LEU A 9 26.66 -7.37 -0.04
CA LEU A 9 25.24 -7.56 -0.40
C LEU A 9 24.88 -9.04 -0.62
N GLY A 10 25.88 -9.89 -0.85
CA GLY A 10 25.70 -11.33 -1.00
C GLY A 10 25.88 -12.12 0.30
N ARG A 11 26.01 -11.45 1.46
CA ARG A 11 26.30 -12.11 2.74
C ARG A 11 25.01 -12.56 3.44
N PRO A 12 25.03 -13.71 4.16
CA PRO A 12 23.85 -14.20 4.88
C PRO A 12 23.25 -13.18 5.85
N TRP A 13 24.08 -12.45 6.59
CA TRP A 13 23.61 -11.44 7.55
C TRP A 13 22.84 -10.29 6.87
N PHE A 14 23.22 -9.92 5.63
CA PHE A 14 22.53 -8.88 4.88
C PHE A 14 21.15 -9.37 4.43
N PHE A 15 21.06 -10.60 3.92
CA PHE A 15 19.78 -11.23 3.60
C PHE A 15 18.87 -11.37 4.81
N VAL A 16 19.41 -11.74 5.97
CA VAL A 16 18.63 -11.78 7.22
C VAL A 16 18.07 -10.40 7.54
N ALA A 17 18.87 -9.33 7.43
CA ALA A 17 18.38 -7.97 7.66
C ALA A 17 17.26 -7.57 6.66
N VAL A 18 17.44 -7.86 5.37
CA VAL A 18 16.42 -7.58 4.34
C VAL A 18 15.14 -8.37 4.57
N VAL A 19 15.23 -9.67 4.89
CA VAL A 19 14.07 -10.53 5.16
C VAL A 19 13.36 -10.09 6.42
N VAL A 20 14.09 -9.77 7.49
CA VAL A 20 13.50 -9.25 8.73
C VAL A 20 12.78 -7.93 8.46
N LEU A 21 13.41 -7.01 7.71
CA LEU A 21 12.79 -5.74 7.35
C LEU A 21 11.47 -5.96 6.58
N ALA A 22 11.51 -6.77 5.51
CA ALA A 22 10.34 -7.03 4.68
C ALA A 22 9.22 -7.76 5.45
N LEU A 23 9.54 -8.83 6.19
CA LEU A 23 8.52 -9.56 6.97
C LEU A 23 7.95 -8.69 8.08
N ASN A 24 8.78 -7.88 8.74
CA ASN A 24 8.31 -7.03 9.80
C ASN A 24 7.37 -5.94 9.27
N ASP A 25 7.74 -5.28 8.18
CA ASP A 25 6.97 -4.15 7.65
C ASP A 25 5.68 -4.59 6.95
N HIS A 26 5.61 -5.81 6.42
CA HIS A 26 4.42 -6.31 5.73
C HIS A 26 3.55 -7.26 6.55
N VAL A 27 4.15 -8.04 7.44
CA VAL A 27 3.46 -9.14 8.13
C VAL A 27 3.37 -8.89 9.63
N PHE A 28 4.48 -8.54 10.29
CA PHE A 28 4.46 -8.46 11.75
C PHE A 28 3.84 -7.19 12.28
N LYS A 29 4.02 -6.05 11.61
CA LYS A 29 3.34 -4.80 12.00
C LYS A 29 1.82 -4.91 11.89
N SER A 30 1.29 -5.63 10.90
CA SER A 30 -0.14 -5.85 10.72
C SER A 30 -0.69 -6.90 11.70
N ALA A 31 0.03 -7.99 11.95
CA ALA A 31 -0.42 -9.04 12.87
C ALA A 31 -0.26 -8.68 14.35
N TRP A 32 0.82 -7.98 14.69
CA TRP A 32 1.20 -7.62 16.07
C TRP A 32 1.77 -6.20 16.11
N PRO A 33 0.91 -5.17 15.99
CA PRO A 33 1.33 -3.79 16.14
C PRO A 33 1.91 -3.59 17.55
N GLY A 34 3.08 -2.98 17.64
CA GLY A 34 3.67 -2.70 18.94
C GLY A 34 5.09 -2.18 18.89
N TRP A 35 5.59 -1.85 20.07
CA TRP A 35 6.92 -1.28 20.27
C TRP A 35 8.04 -2.21 19.71
N VAL A 36 7.91 -3.52 19.89
CA VAL A 36 8.92 -4.50 19.43
C VAL A 36 9.05 -4.52 17.91
N THR A 37 7.94 -4.55 17.17
CA THR A 37 7.95 -4.58 15.70
C THR A 37 8.41 -3.24 15.12
N GLY A 38 8.15 -2.11 15.81
CA GLY A 38 8.77 -0.82 15.49
C GLY A 38 10.30 -0.88 15.53
N LYS A 39 10.88 -1.23 16.68
CA LYS A 39 12.34 -1.24 16.87
C LYS A 39 13.06 -2.27 16.00
N LEU A 40 12.41 -3.41 15.70
CA LEU A 40 12.99 -4.43 14.83
C LEU A 40 13.19 -3.92 13.40
N SER A 41 12.22 -3.15 12.88
CA SER A 41 12.34 -2.47 11.58
C SER A 41 13.51 -1.49 11.57
N ASP A 42 13.64 -0.66 12.61
CA ASP A 42 14.74 0.30 12.69
C ASP A 42 16.11 -0.37 12.70
N VAL A 43 16.30 -1.43 13.49
CA VAL A 43 17.57 -2.18 13.53
C VAL A 43 17.88 -2.79 12.16
N ALA A 44 16.91 -3.43 11.52
CA ALA A 44 17.08 -4.06 10.22
C ALA A 44 17.36 -3.01 9.11
N GLY A 45 16.60 -1.92 9.10
CA GLY A 45 16.75 -0.79 8.18
C GLY A 45 18.11 -0.13 8.31
N VAL A 46 18.58 0.14 9.54
CA VAL A 46 19.92 0.68 9.80
C VAL A 46 21.01 -0.23 9.24
N VAL A 47 20.89 -1.56 9.40
CA VAL A 47 21.85 -2.52 8.82
C VAL A 47 21.85 -2.47 7.30
N VAL A 48 20.67 -2.45 6.67
CA VAL A 48 20.52 -2.41 5.20
C VAL A 48 21.12 -1.11 4.64
N ILE A 49 20.71 0.04 5.16
CA ILE A 49 21.16 1.36 4.70
C ILE A 49 22.66 1.58 4.95
N ALA A 50 23.16 1.23 6.14
CA ALA A 50 24.60 1.34 6.44
C ALA A 50 25.45 0.45 5.53
N THR A 51 24.96 -0.74 5.18
CA THR A 51 25.66 -1.64 4.24
C THR A 51 25.67 -1.05 2.83
N LEU A 52 24.54 -0.55 2.33
CA LEU A 52 24.46 0.11 1.02
C LEU A 52 25.38 1.34 0.96
N ALA A 53 25.34 2.19 1.99
CA ALA A 53 26.22 3.35 2.11
C ALA A 53 27.70 2.93 2.17
N ALA A 54 28.01 1.83 2.85
CA ALA A 54 29.36 1.30 2.93
C ALA A 54 29.88 0.75 1.61
N VAL A 55 29.02 0.15 0.78
CA VAL A 55 29.40 -0.27 -0.58
C VAL A 55 29.94 0.93 -1.38
N LEU A 56 29.25 2.06 -1.27
CA LEU A 56 29.59 3.30 -2.00
C LEU A 56 30.81 4.01 -1.41
N THR A 57 30.81 4.24 -0.10
CA THR A 57 31.76 5.16 0.58
C THR A 57 32.86 4.44 1.37
N GLY A 58 32.72 3.13 1.59
CA GLY A 58 33.59 2.31 2.43
C GLY A 58 33.00 2.06 3.82
N PRO A 59 33.56 1.11 4.58
CA PRO A 59 32.92 0.56 5.78
C PRO A 59 32.77 1.59 6.91
N THR A 60 33.72 2.51 7.03
CA THR A 60 33.71 3.54 8.09
C THR A 60 32.77 4.68 7.76
N TRP A 61 32.93 5.28 6.58
CA TRP A 61 32.07 6.39 6.16
C TRP A 61 30.62 5.94 5.93
N GLY A 62 30.38 4.74 5.43
CA GLY A 62 29.01 4.23 5.24
C GLY A 62 28.24 4.09 6.53
N VAL A 63 28.87 3.53 7.57
CA VAL A 63 28.28 3.40 8.91
C VAL A 63 28.06 4.77 9.55
N VAL A 64 29.03 5.68 9.47
CA VAL A 64 28.91 7.03 10.03
C VAL A 64 27.78 7.80 9.34
N LEU A 65 27.73 7.82 8.01
CA LEU A 65 26.71 8.53 7.25
C LEU A 65 25.31 7.97 7.51
N ALA A 66 25.16 6.63 7.56
CA ALA A 66 23.87 6.02 7.88
C ALA A 66 23.42 6.33 9.31
N GLY A 67 24.34 6.31 10.29
CA GLY A 67 24.02 6.68 11.67
C GLY A 67 23.60 8.14 11.81
N LEU A 68 24.30 9.06 11.15
CA LEU A 68 23.94 10.49 11.12
C LEU A 68 22.58 10.72 10.46
N ALA A 69 22.35 10.10 9.29
CA ALA A 69 21.08 10.21 8.58
C ALA A 69 19.91 9.67 9.40
N PHE A 70 20.08 8.50 10.03
CA PHE A 70 19.05 7.91 10.91
C PHE A 70 18.79 8.77 12.14
N THR A 71 19.85 9.31 12.77
CA THR A 71 19.70 10.21 13.92
C THR A 71 18.92 11.47 13.53
N ALA A 72 19.28 12.10 12.40
CA ALA A 72 18.58 13.27 11.90
C ALA A 72 17.10 12.98 11.62
N LEU A 73 16.81 11.86 10.95
CA LEU A 73 15.45 11.42 10.64
C LEU A 73 14.58 11.26 11.90
N LYS A 74 15.14 10.73 12.99
CA LYS A 74 14.39 10.45 14.23
C LYS A 74 14.31 11.63 15.20
N THR A 75 15.17 12.65 15.06
CA THR A 75 15.29 13.72 16.08
C THR A 75 15.11 15.14 15.56
N VAL A 76 15.36 15.41 14.28
CA VAL A 76 15.32 16.78 13.73
C VAL A 76 13.93 17.06 13.13
N PRO A 77 13.20 18.08 13.63
CA PRO A 77 11.94 18.50 13.02
C PRO A 77 12.14 18.93 11.57
N GLY A 78 11.25 18.52 10.66
CA GLY A 78 11.31 18.83 9.23
C GLY A 78 12.05 17.80 8.40
N VAL A 79 13.04 17.07 8.95
CA VAL A 79 13.81 16.08 8.15
C VAL A 79 12.95 14.89 7.75
N ALA A 80 12.11 14.40 8.67
CA ALA A 80 11.19 13.30 8.41
C ALA A 80 10.13 13.67 7.38
N GLU A 81 9.59 14.88 7.51
CA GLU A 81 8.53 15.43 6.67
C GLU A 81 9.03 15.69 5.23
N GLU A 82 10.25 16.24 5.07
CA GLU A 82 10.86 16.51 3.75
C GLU A 82 11.28 15.23 3.01
N ILE A 83 11.68 14.18 3.75
CA ILE A 83 12.14 12.92 3.18
C ILE A 83 10.97 11.93 2.97
N ALA A 84 9.82 12.15 3.62
CA ALA A 84 8.65 11.29 3.50
C ALA A 84 8.26 10.95 2.04
N PRO A 85 8.22 11.89 1.07
CA PRO A 85 7.91 11.57 -0.33
C PRO A 85 8.91 10.59 -0.97
N LEU A 86 10.19 10.69 -0.61
CA LEU A 86 11.25 9.79 -1.09
C LEU A 86 11.19 8.41 -0.44
N LEU A 87 10.64 8.32 0.77
CA LEU A 87 10.41 7.08 1.51
C LEU A 87 9.03 6.48 1.25
N GLY A 88 8.32 6.92 0.22
CA GLY A 88 7.03 6.34 -0.19
C GLY A 88 5.79 6.98 0.46
N GLY A 89 5.91 8.20 0.98
CA GLY A 89 4.78 9.05 1.36
C GLY A 89 4.13 8.75 2.71
N GLY A 90 4.65 7.79 3.48
CA GLY A 90 4.14 7.48 4.82
C GLY A 90 4.54 8.53 5.87
N VAL A 91 3.76 8.59 6.97
CA VAL A 91 4.11 9.41 8.15
C VAL A 91 5.32 8.80 8.85
N VAL A 92 6.46 9.47 8.78
CA VAL A 92 7.66 9.08 9.53
C VAL A 92 7.57 9.66 10.94
N LEU A 93 7.16 8.84 11.90
CA LEU A 93 7.06 9.24 13.30
C LEU A 93 8.46 9.51 13.89
N ARG A 94 8.62 10.68 14.52
CA ARG A 94 9.83 11.08 15.24
C ARG A 94 9.81 10.48 16.66
N ASP A 95 10.47 9.35 16.86
CA ASP A 95 10.65 8.73 18.18
C ASP A 95 12.15 8.62 18.53
N PRO A 96 12.68 9.48 19.44
CA PRO A 96 14.08 9.42 19.87
C PRO A 96 14.49 8.07 20.49
N SER A 97 13.56 7.26 20.98
CA SER A 97 13.89 5.93 21.51
C SER A 97 14.27 4.94 20.40
N ASP A 98 14.02 5.26 19.13
CA ASP A 98 14.52 4.51 17.96
C ASP A 98 16.05 4.56 17.84
N LEU A 99 16.72 5.55 18.47
CA LEU A 99 18.18 5.66 18.46
C LEU A 99 18.90 4.45 19.09
N ILE A 100 18.17 3.62 19.85
CA ILE A 100 18.67 2.32 20.33
C ILE A 100 19.13 1.44 19.15
N ALA A 101 18.51 1.58 17.97
CA ALA A 101 18.89 0.85 16.76
C ALA A 101 20.33 1.14 16.31
N LEU A 102 20.89 2.32 16.62
CA LEU A 102 22.28 2.66 16.31
C LEU A 102 23.30 1.72 16.98
N GLY A 103 22.92 1.00 18.04
CA GLY A 103 23.75 -0.01 18.67
C GLY A 103 24.24 -1.10 17.70
N VAL A 104 23.49 -1.37 16.62
CA VAL A 104 23.85 -2.38 15.60
C VAL A 104 25.01 -1.93 14.70
N LEU A 105 25.31 -0.63 14.65
CA LEU A 105 26.35 -0.08 13.77
C LEU A 105 27.76 -0.50 14.17
N ALA A 106 28.03 -0.67 15.47
CA ALA A 106 29.32 -1.12 15.97
C ALA A 106 29.68 -2.56 15.51
N PRO A 107 28.82 -3.59 15.73
CA PRO A 107 29.09 -4.92 15.22
C PRO A 107 29.07 -4.97 13.68
N LEU A 108 28.21 -4.20 13.02
CA LEU A 108 28.20 -4.12 11.56
C LEU A 108 29.51 -3.55 11.00
N TRP A 109 30.01 -2.44 11.54
CA TRP A 109 31.29 -1.85 11.14
C TRP A 109 32.44 -2.84 11.31
N TRP A 110 32.45 -3.58 12.42
CA TRP A 110 33.43 -4.62 12.67
C TRP A 110 33.37 -5.71 11.59
N LEU A 111 32.18 -6.23 11.27
CA LEU A 111 31.98 -7.23 10.21
C LEU A 111 32.47 -6.70 8.85
N LEU A 112 32.06 -5.50 8.46
CA LEU A 112 32.41 -4.88 7.18
C LEU A 112 33.93 -4.65 7.03
N ARG A 113 34.66 -4.41 8.14
CA ARG A 113 36.12 -4.26 8.11
C ARG A 113 36.88 -5.58 8.04
N HIS A 114 36.38 -6.62 8.70
CA HIS A 114 37.09 -7.91 8.83
C HIS A 114 36.79 -8.86 7.67
N GLU A 115 35.63 -8.73 7.03
CA GLU A 115 35.30 -9.51 5.86
C GLU A 115 36.06 -9.01 4.63
N ARG A 116 37.17 -9.69 4.31
CA ARG A 116 37.85 -9.51 3.03
C ARG A 116 36.95 -10.04 1.91
N PRO A 117 36.68 -9.25 0.85
CA PRO A 117 35.98 -9.74 -0.32
C PRO A 117 36.80 -10.83 -0.98
N ASP A 118 36.35 -12.07 -0.86
CA ASP A 118 36.99 -13.18 -1.53
C ASP A 118 36.70 -13.06 -3.04
N GLN A 119 37.70 -12.64 -3.81
CA GLN A 119 37.53 -12.21 -5.21
C GLN A 119 37.25 -13.39 -6.17
N GLY A 120 37.39 -14.64 -5.70
CA GLY A 120 37.44 -15.83 -6.56
C GLY A 120 36.11 -16.43 -7.02
N SER A 121 34.95 -16.03 -6.48
CA SER A 121 33.70 -16.74 -6.74
C SER A 121 32.76 -16.00 -7.72
N ARG A 122 32.76 -16.41 -9.00
CA ARG A 122 31.77 -15.97 -10.01
C ARG A 122 30.32 -16.17 -9.56
N ASN A 123 30.06 -17.20 -8.74
CA ASN A 123 28.71 -17.53 -8.25
C ASN A 123 28.16 -16.46 -7.29
N ARG A 124 29.00 -15.61 -6.71
CA ARG A 124 28.56 -14.56 -5.78
C ARG A 124 27.97 -13.33 -6.45
N ARG A 125 28.20 -13.08 -7.74
CA ARG A 125 27.62 -11.92 -8.44
C ARG A 125 26.09 -11.98 -8.50
N GLY A 126 25.54 -13.19 -8.69
CA GLY A 126 24.08 -13.41 -8.66
C GLY A 126 23.49 -13.06 -7.29
N TRP A 127 24.13 -13.51 -6.21
CA TRP A 127 23.71 -13.20 -4.83
C TRP A 127 23.83 -11.72 -4.49
N GLN A 128 24.84 -11.02 -5.00
CA GLN A 128 24.97 -9.57 -4.80
C GLN A 128 23.85 -8.80 -5.50
N ALA A 129 23.54 -9.17 -6.75
CA ALA A 129 22.44 -8.57 -7.50
C ALA A 129 21.09 -8.86 -6.83
N LEU A 130 20.87 -10.11 -6.40
CA LEU A 130 19.66 -10.50 -5.67
C LEU A 130 19.53 -9.73 -4.36
N GLY A 131 20.61 -9.62 -3.58
CA GLY A 131 20.63 -8.85 -2.33
C GLY A 131 20.31 -7.38 -2.57
N LEU A 132 20.89 -6.76 -3.60
CA LEU A 132 20.58 -5.37 -3.96
C LEU A 132 19.11 -5.19 -4.34
N VAL A 133 18.59 -6.03 -5.24
CA VAL A 133 17.18 -5.94 -5.66
C VAL A 133 16.25 -6.17 -4.48
N ALA A 134 16.51 -7.18 -3.65
CA ALA A 134 15.71 -7.46 -2.46
C ALA A 134 15.78 -6.31 -1.45
N ALA A 135 16.94 -5.70 -1.24
CA ALA A 135 17.08 -4.55 -0.36
C ALA A 135 16.32 -3.33 -0.88
N VAL A 136 16.42 -3.02 -2.18
CA VAL A 136 15.62 -1.95 -2.80
C VAL A 136 14.15 -2.21 -2.57
N LEU A 137 13.65 -3.39 -2.97
CA LEU A 137 12.24 -3.77 -2.78
C LEU A 137 11.81 -3.65 -1.32
N ALA A 138 12.57 -4.20 -0.37
CA ALA A 138 12.24 -4.14 1.06
C ALA A 138 12.25 -2.71 1.62
N THR A 139 13.16 -1.85 1.16
CA THR A 139 13.23 -0.44 1.61
C THR A 139 12.21 0.48 0.93
N THR A 140 11.74 0.13 -0.27
CA THR A 140 10.71 0.89 -0.99
C THR A 140 9.30 0.40 -0.69
N ALA A 141 9.17 -0.80 -0.13
CA ALA A 141 7.89 -1.36 0.22
C ALA A 141 7.46 -0.80 1.58
N THR A 142 6.81 0.36 1.54
CA THR A 142 6.25 0.99 2.73
C THR A 142 5.17 0.11 3.34
N SER A 143 5.19 -0.02 4.67
CA SER A 143 4.02 -0.54 5.39
C SER A 143 2.82 0.30 5.00
N GLN A 144 1.70 -0.36 4.65
CA GLN A 144 0.44 0.33 4.41
C GLN A 144 0.17 1.23 5.62
N VAL A 145 0.08 2.54 5.37
CA VAL A 145 -0.57 3.44 6.33
C VAL A 145 -1.94 2.83 6.55
N GLU A 146 -2.31 2.60 7.81
CA GLU A 146 -3.65 2.13 8.15
C GLU A 146 -4.62 3.06 7.42
N PRO A 147 -5.36 2.55 6.42
CA PRO A 147 -6.09 3.43 5.53
C PRO A 147 -7.08 4.20 6.37
N LEU A 148 -7.02 5.54 6.29
CA LEU A 148 -8.11 6.38 6.72
C LEU A 148 -9.34 5.91 5.93
N TYR A 149 -10.20 5.12 6.58
CA TYR A 149 -11.35 4.55 5.89
C TYR A 149 -12.37 5.62 5.54
N VAL A 150 -12.32 6.78 6.20
CA VAL A 150 -13.24 7.89 5.95
C VAL A 150 -12.48 9.22 6.09
N SER A 151 -12.65 10.10 5.10
CA SER A 151 -12.37 11.55 5.21
C SER A 151 -13.70 12.31 5.11
N LEU A 152 -13.81 13.43 5.80
CA LEU A 152 -15.04 14.23 5.90
C LEU A 152 -14.89 15.57 5.17
N GLY A 153 -15.92 15.97 4.44
CA GLY A 153 -15.94 17.20 3.66
C GLY A 153 -17.07 18.15 4.05
N SER A 154 -16.75 19.44 4.19
CA SER A 154 -17.71 20.50 4.52
C SER A 154 -18.26 21.18 3.25
N GLY A 155 -19.56 20.99 2.98
CA GLY A 155 -20.28 21.62 1.86
C GLY A 155 -21.09 22.85 2.27
N ALA A 156 -21.78 23.48 1.32
CA ALA A 156 -22.61 24.64 1.59
C ALA A 156 -23.97 24.30 2.21
N GLU A 157 -24.56 23.15 1.89
CA GLU A 157 -25.89 22.70 2.36
C GLU A 157 -25.88 21.21 2.74
N ALA A 158 -24.69 20.64 2.89
CA ALA A 158 -24.47 19.21 3.08
C ALA A 158 -23.09 18.96 3.69
N VAL A 159 -22.94 17.79 4.31
CA VAL A 159 -21.64 17.20 4.64
C VAL A 159 -21.36 16.04 3.70
N TYR A 160 -20.07 15.77 3.46
CA TYR A 160 -19.58 14.73 2.56
C TYR A 160 -18.69 13.76 3.33
N ALA A 161 -18.62 12.54 2.84
CA ALA A 161 -17.69 11.53 3.32
C ALA A 161 -17.08 10.82 2.11
N GLU A 162 -15.75 10.76 2.07
CA GLU A 162 -15.00 9.90 1.15
C GLU A 162 -14.67 8.63 1.93
N VAL A 163 -15.26 7.51 1.52
CA VAL A 163 -15.10 6.23 2.23
C VAL A 163 -14.24 5.30 1.39
N ASP A 164 -13.14 4.80 1.96
CA ASP A 164 -12.37 3.70 1.41
C ASP A 164 -13.09 2.36 1.75
N PRO A 165 -13.71 1.69 0.75
CA PRO A 165 -14.32 0.37 0.93
C PRO A 165 -13.33 -0.75 1.29
N GLY A 166 -12.02 -0.48 1.29
CA GLY A 166 -10.95 -1.46 1.50
C GLY A 166 -10.78 -2.36 0.28
N ASP A 167 -9.86 -3.32 0.37
CA ASP A 167 -9.58 -4.30 -0.70
C ASP A 167 -9.30 -3.65 -2.09
N GLY A 168 -8.88 -2.37 -2.10
CA GLY A 168 -8.42 -1.55 -3.24
C GLY A 168 -9.47 -1.34 -4.32
N PHE A 169 -10.72 -1.37 -3.89
CA PHE A 169 -11.80 -0.75 -4.64
C PHE A 169 -11.63 0.78 -4.64
N ASP A 170 -12.23 1.43 -5.63
CA ASP A 170 -12.22 2.88 -5.73
C ASP A 170 -13.03 3.50 -4.57
N HIS A 171 -12.62 4.69 -4.11
CA HIS A 171 -13.31 5.42 -3.05
C HIS A 171 -14.78 5.66 -3.38
N VAL A 172 -15.63 5.63 -2.35
CA VAL A 172 -17.06 5.93 -2.47
C VAL A 172 -17.37 7.25 -1.80
N TYR A 173 -17.94 8.17 -2.57
CA TYR A 173 -18.35 9.46 -2.05
C TYR A 173 -19.81 9.41 -1.60
N LEU A 174 -20.03 9.81 -0.36
CA LEU A 174 -21.34 9.91 0.27
C LEU A 174 -21.63 11.38 0.61
N THR A 175 -22.92 11.73 0.62
CA THR A 175 -23.40 13.04 1.08
C THR A 175 -24.54 12.87 2.07
N SER A 176 -24.63 13.79 3.02
CA SER A 176 -25.74 13.91 3.95
C SER A 176 -26.22 15.37 4.01
N THR A 177 -27.53 15.55 3.85
CA THR A 177 -28.22 16.85 3.93
C THR A 177 -29.02 17.01 5.23
N ASP A 178 -28.89 16.05 6.16
CA ASP A 178 -29.63 16.01 7.44
C ASP A 178 -28.69 15.94 8.65
N GLY A 179 -27.48 16.46 8.47
CA GLY A 179 -26.45 16.55 9.51
C GLY A 179 -25.77 15.22 9.82
N GLY A 180 -25.71 14.28 8.88
CA GLY A 180 -25.01 13.00 9.03
C GLY A 180 -25.87 11.84 9.50
N ARG A 181 -27.21 12.00 9.55
CA ARG A 181 -28.13 10.94 9.99
C ARG A 181 -28.38 9.92 8.90
N THR A 182 -28.55 10.41 7.67
CA THR A 182 -28.69 9.58 6.48
C THR A 182 -27.67 9.98 5.43
N TRP A 183 -27.16 8.99 4.71
CA TRP A 183 -26.10 9.16 3.74
C TRP A 183 -26.50 8.53 2.41
N THR A 184 -26.16 9.20 1.31
CA THR A 184 -26.46 8.74 -0.04
C THR A 184 -25.22 8.82 -0.92
N ARG A 185 -25.05 7.86 -1.83
CA ARG A 185 -23.93 7.87 -2.79
C ARG A 185 -24.08 9.02 -3.77
N VAL A 186 -22.99 9.72 -4.02
CA VAL A 186 -22.88 10.76 -5.05
C VAL A 186 -21.73 10.47 -6.01
N PRO A 187 -21.77 10.95 -7.25
CA PRO A 187 -20.62 10.90 -8.14
C PRO A 187 -19.43 11.66 -7.54
N GLU A 188 -18.21 11.16 -7.78
CA GLU A 188 -16.96 11.81 -7.38
C GLU A 188 -16.91 13.29 -7.82
N SER A 189 -17.40 13.63 -9.01
CA SER A 189 -17.43 15.01 -9.51
C SER A 189 -18.22 15.97 -8.64
N SER A 190 -19.22 15.48 -7.88
CA SER A 190 -19.99 16.31 -6.96
C SER A 190 -19.20 16.58 -5.68
N ALA A 191 -18.47 15.57 -5.21
CA ALA A 191 -17.73 15.59 -3.96
C ALA A 191 -16.36 16.31 -4.10
N THR A 192 -15.75 16.25 -5.29
CA THR A 192 -14.49 16.92 -5.65
C THR A 192 -14.67 18.34 -6.22
N SER A 193 -15.91 18.86 -6.19
CA SER A 193 -16.15 20.24 -6.57
C SER A 193 -15.41 21.20 -5.63
N SER A 194 -14.95 22.34 -6.14
CA SER A 194 -14.25 23.36 -5.33
C SER A 194 -15.09 23.98 -4.21
N ALA A 195 -16.37 23.60 -4.10
CA ALA A 195 -17.26 24.04 -3.05
C ALA A 195 -17.17 23.18 -1.77
N VAL A 196 -16.57 21.98 -1.86
CA VAL A 196 -16.35 21.07 -0.74
C VAL A 196 -14.94 21.28 -0.18
N VAL A 197 -14.85 21.46 1.13
CA VAL A 197 -13.59 21.58 1.86
C VAL A 197 -13.34 20.28 2.61
N TRP A 198 -12.37 19.48 2.17
CA TRP A 198 -12.04 18.16 2.71
C TRP A 198 -11.07 18.19 3.89
N ASP A 199 -10.29 19.26 4.01
CA ASP A 199 -9.35 19.41 5.10
C ASP A 199 -9.98 20.29 6.18
N ALA A 200 -10.20 19.72 7.36
CA ALA A 200 -10.42 20.52 8.55
C ALA A 200 -9.20 21.41 8.80
N ASP A 201 -9.43 22.63 9.30
CA ASP A 201 -8.34 23.53 9.66
C ASP A 201 -7.45 22.85 10.71
N GLN A 202 -6.16 22.70 10.41
CA GLN A 202 -5.15 22.22 11.35
C GLN A 202 -4.75 23.37 12.27
N PRO A 203 -5.23 23.38 13.54
CA PRO A 203 -4.94 24.46 14.46
C PRO A 203 -3.49 24.41 14.92
N THR A 204 -2.93 25.56 15.28
CA THR A 204 -1.55 25.65 15.81
C THR A 204 -1.39 25.04 17.20
N GLU A 205 -2.49 24.78 17.90
CA GLU A 205 -2.49 24.15 19.22
C GLU A 205 -2.29 22.64 19.08
N PRO A 206 -1.22 22.05 19.63
CA PRO A 206 -0.89 20.64 19.43
C PRO A 206 -1.91 19.67 20.04
N GLU A 207 -2.78 20.14 20.93
CA GLU A 207 -3.83 19.34 21.57
C GLU A 207 -5.12 19.27 20.75
N VAL A 208 -5.28 20.16 19.76
CA VAL A 208 -6.47 20.25 18.92
C VAL A 208 -6.18 19.52 17.61
N LEU A 209 -6.97 18.50 17.32
CA LEU A 209 -6.73 17.55 16.22
C LEU A 209 -7.37 18.00 14.91
N ALA A 210 -8.54 18.63 14.98
CA ALA A 210 -9.29 19.13 13.83
C ALA A 210 -10.20 20.28 14.28
N GLN A 211 -10.44 21.26 13.39
CA GLN A 211 -11.39 22.36 13.62
C GLN A 211 -12.14 22.72 12.33
N VAL A 212 -13.43 23.03 12.45
CA VAL A 212 -14.26 23.55 11.35
C VAL A 212 -15.20 24.64 11.85
N CYS A 213 -15.61 25.55 10.95
CA CYS A 213 -16.56 26.61 11.27
C CYS A 213 -17.66 26.70 10.18
N ALA A 214 -18.89 26.95 10.61
CA ALA A 214 -20.00 27.28 9.73
C ALA A 214 -19.99 28.78 9.37
N THR A 215 -20.83 29.19 8.41
CA THR A 215 -20.93 30.60 7.96
C THR A 215 -21.56 31.54 8.99
N ASP A 216 -22.23 30.99 9.99
CA ASP A 216 -22.76 31.74 11.13
C ASP A 216 -21.70 31.97 12.22
N ASP A 217 -20.41 31.76 11.95
CA ASP A 217 -19.27 31.85 12.88
C ASP A 217 -19.32 30.87 14.07
N THR A 218 -20.21 29.88 14.07
CA THR A 218 -20.16 28.77 15.02
C THR A 218 -19.08 27.78 14.60
N CYS A 219 -18.16 27.47 15.51
CA CYS A 219 -17.05 26.56 15.27
C CYS A 219 -17.11 25.31 16.16
N TYR A 220 -16.56 24.22 15.63
CA TYR A 220 -16.36 22.96 16.32
C TYR A 220 -14.88 22.56 16.25
N ARG A 221 -14.37 21.92 17.31
CA ARG A 221 -13.04 21.33 17.30
C ARG A 221 -12.98 20.03 18.09
N VAL A 222 -12.13 19.11 17.66
CA VAL A 222 -11.81 17.88 18.42
C VAL A 222 -10.48 18.08 19.12
N ARG A 223 -10.41 17.75 20.41
CA ARG A 223 -9.17 17.74 21.19
C ARG A 223 -9.09 16.52 22.09
N TYR A 224 -7.89 16.22 22.58
CA TYR A 224 -7.75 15.31 23.71
C TYR A 224 -8.02 16.04 25.03
N ASP A 225 -8.74 15.38 25.94
CA ASP A 225 -8.88 15.80 27.33
C ASP A 225 -7.68 15.33 28.18
N ALA A 226 -7.72 15.60 29.49
CA ALA A 226 -6.65 15.21 30.42
C ALA A 226 -6.45 13.68 30.57
N TYR A 227 -7.42 12.89 30.12
CA TYR A 227 -7.40 11.43 30.16
C TYR A 227 -7.08 10.79 28.80
N GLY A 228 -6.85 11.60 27.77
CA GLY A 228 -6.64 11.12 26.40
C GLY A 228 -7.93 10.73 25.68
N THR A 229 -9.10 11.12 26.19
CA THR A 229 -10.39 10.95 25.52
C THR A 229 -10.59 12.07 24.51
N ARG A 230 -11.21 11.76 23.36
CA ARG A 230 -11.57 12.77 22.37
C ARG A 230 -12.87 13.47 22.75
N VAL A 231 -12.78 14.77 22.88
CA VAL A 231 -13.92 15.63 23.17
C VAL A 231 -14.15 16.60 22.01
N VAL A 232 -15.41 16.76 21.62
CA VAL A 232 -15.84 17.80 20.70
C VAL A 232 -16.21 19.02 21.53
N GLU A 233 -15.59 20.15 21.21
CA GLU A 233 -15.95 21.45 21.78
C GLU A 233 -16.67 22.28 20.73
N ARG A 234 -17.63 23.10 21.17
CA ARG A 234 -18.38 24.05 20.37
C ARG A 234 -18.11 25.47 20.84
N ARG A 235 -17.99 26.41 19.91
CA ARG A 235 -17.92 27.85 20.18
C ARG A 235 -18.94 28.55 19.30
N ALA A 236 -20.00 29.08 19.91
CA ALA A 236 -20.94 29.96 19.24
C ALA A 236 -20.36 31.37 19.07
N VAL A 237 -20.99 32.19 18.24
CA VAL A 237 -20.58 33.57 18.00
C VAL A 237 -20.47 34.35 19.32
N GLY A 238 -19.29 34.91 19.57
CA GLY A 238 -19.02 35.70 20.76
C GLY A 238 -18.97 34.91 22.07
N SER A 239 -19.01 33.56 22.03
CA SER A 239 -18.87 32.71 23.21
C SER A 239 -17.44 32.17 23.37
N THR A 240 -17.16 31.60 24.53
CA THR A 240 -15.98 30.74 24.72
C THR A 240 -16.27 29.33 24.20
N TRP A 241 -15.22 28.53 23.99
CA TRP A 241 -15.35 27.10 23.77
C TRP A 241 -16.01 26.43 24.97
N GLN A 242 -16.95 25.52 24.70
CA GLN A 242 -17.62 24.70 25.69
C GLN A 242 -17.63 23.24 25.21
N PRO A 243 -17.53 22.25 26.12
CA PRO A 243 -17.73 20.85 25.76
C PRO A 243 -19.11 20.65 25.15
N ASP A 244 -19.16 19.98 24.00
CA ASP A 244 -20.40 19.67 23.28
C ASP A 244 -20.69 18.16 23.29
N GLY A 245 -19.65 17.32 23.27
CA GLY A 245 -19.81 15.88 23.45
C GLY A 245 -18.50 15.11 23.46
N GLU A 246 -18.59 13.80 23.68
CA GLU A 246 -17.47 12.86 23.58
C GLU A 246 -17.67 11.97 22.36
N VAL A 247 -16.62 11.79 21.58
CA VAL A 247 -16.62 10.89 20.42
C VAL A 247 -15.53 9.86 20.58
N ARG A 248 -15.83 8.60 20.26
CA ARG A 248 -14.80 7.57 20.19
C ARG A 248 -14.07 7.73 18.87
N GLY A 249 -12.78 7.41 18.82
CA GLY A 249 -12.07 7.41 17.55
C GLY A 249 -10.69 6.80 17.67
N ASP A 250 -10.09 6.55 16.52
CA ASP A 250 -8.76 5.95 16.38
C ASP A 250 -7.67 7.03 16.52
N TYR A 251 -6.54 6.92 15.83
CA TYR A 251 -5.46 7.91 15.90
C TYR A 251 -5.73 9.19 15.12
N TYR A 252 -6.61 9.15 14.10
CA TYR A 252 -6.93 10.31 13.26
C TYR A 252 -8.29 10.90 13.62
N ALA A 253 -8.37 12.23 13.69
CA ALA A 253 -9.62 12.93 13.91
C ALA A 253 -9.92 13.80 12.68
N ASP A 254 -11.18 13.85 12.31
CA ASP A 254 -11.67 14.68 11.24
C ASP A 254 -13.05 15.22 11.62
N LEU A 255 -13.41 16.37 11.05
CA LEU A 255 -14.67 17.06 11.30
C LEU A 255 -15.20 17.64 9.99
N ALA A 256 -16.50 17.57 9.78
CA ALA A 256 -17.16 18.35 8.76
C ALA A 256 -18.42 19.02 9.29
N VAL A 257 -18.73 20.20 8.75
CA VAL A 257 -19.92 20.96 9.07
C VAL A 257 -20.61 21.40 7.79
N ASP A 258 -21.92 21.34 7.78
CA ASP A 258 -22.72 22.03 6.77
C ASP A 258 -22.54 23.53 6.97
N ARG A 259 -21.91 24.20 6.01
CA ARG A 259 -21.54 25.60 6.19
C ARG A 259 -22.76 26.52 6.29
N ALA A 260 -23.94 26.14 5.79
CA ALA A 260 -25.17 26.90 5.99
C ALA A 260 -25.90 26.60 7.30
N SER A 261 -25.54 25.52 8.00
CA SER A 261 -26.23 25.08 9.22
C SER A 261 -25.25 24.54 10.25
N SER A 262 -24.93 25.34 11.27
CA SER A 262 -24.03 24.91 12.35
C SER A 262 -24.59 23.78 13.23
N ASP A 263 -25.86 23.41 13.07
CA ASP A 263 -26.47 22.26 13.74
C ASP A 263 -26.16 20.92 13.04
N HIS A 264 -25.65 20.96 11.80
CA HIS A 264 -25.31 19.79 10.99
C HIS A 264 -23.78 19.60 11.01
N VAL A 265 -23.28 18.97 12.07
CA VAL A 265 -21.85 18.67 12.24
C VAL A 265 -21.65 17.17 12.43
N VAL A 266 -20.59 16.67 11.83
CA VAL A 266 -20.16 15.28 11.91
C VAL A 266 -18.69 15.17 12.33
N ALA A 267 -18.37 14.12 13.06
CA ALA A 267 -17.03 13.80 13.53
C ALA A 267 -16.65 12.36 13.15
N LEU A 268 -15.40 12.16 12.77
CA LEU A 268 -14.90 10.84 12.42
C LEU A 268 -14.84 9.93 13.64
N GLY A 269 -15.44 8.73 13.52
CA GLY A 269 -15.40 7.66 14.49
C GLY A 269 -14.39 6.56 14.15
N PRO A 270 -14.38 5.45 14.90
CA PRO A 270 -13.52 4.31 14.60
C PRO A 270 -13.97 3.59 13.32
N GLY A 271 -13.01 3.07 12.54
CA GLY A 271 -13.30 2.36 11.30
C GLY A 271 -14.05 3.22 10.27
N ARG A 272 -15.28 2.82 9.91
CA ARG A 272 -16.16 3.54 8.96
C ARG A 272 -17.32 4.26 9.61
N THR A 273 -17.26 4.44 10.92
CA THR A 273 -18.32 5.10 11.67
C THR A 273 -18.15 6.62 11.63
N VAL A 274 -19.25 7.33 11.49
CA VAL A 274 -19.32 8.79 11.64
C VAL A 274 -20.28 9.11 12.77
N PHE A 275 -19.83 9.97 13.68
CA PHE A 275 -20.67 10.55 14.72
C PHE A 275 -21.37 11.79 14.17
N PHE A 276 -22.66 11.94 14.43
CA PHE A 276 -23.43 13.11 14.05
C PHE A 276 -24.06 13.77 15.27
N ARG A 277 -24.09 15.10 15.26
CA ARG A 277 -24.69 15.87 16.35
C ARG A 277 -26.22 15.91 16.21
N GLN A 278 -26.92 15.67 17.31
CA GLN A 278 -28.37 15.82 17.41
C GLN A 278 -28.73 17.20 17.95
N ALA A 279 -29.98 17.63 17.75
CA ALA A 279 -30.46 18.95 18.18
C ALA A 279 -30.32 19.19 19.70
N ALA A 280 -30.35 18.13 20.51
CA ALA A 280 -30.18 18.19 21.96
C ALA A 280 -28.71 18.30 22.42
N GLY A 281 -27.75 18.28 21.49
CA GLY A 281 -26.31 18.19 21.80
C GLY A 281 -25.81 16.75 22.04
N GLU A 282 -26.69 15.76 21.95
CA GLU A 282 -26.29 14.34 21.97
C GLU A 282 -25.63 13.94 20.65
N TRP A 283 -24.72 12.99 20.68
CA TRP A 283 -24.04 12.47 19.48
C TRP A 283 -24.56 11.07 19.15
N GLY A 284 -25.11 10.92 17.95
CA GLY A 284 -25.47 9.61 17.38
C GLY A 284 -24.33 9.06 16.51
N GLU A 285 -24.42 7.80 16.11
CA GLU A 285 -23.43 7.15 15.25
C GLU A 285 -24.10 6.49 14.03
N VAL A 286 -23.42 6.52 12.89
CA VAL A 286 -23.81 5.80 11.66
C VAL A 286 -22.59 5.07 11.11
N ASP A 287 -22.76 3.78 10.78
CA ASP A 287 -21.77 3.01 10.04
C ASP A 287 -21.94 3.24 8.54
N LEU A 288 -20.93 3.83 7.90
CA LEU A 288 -20.90 4.06 6.45
C LEU A 288 -20.48 2.82 5.66
N GLY A 289 -19.99 1.77 6.32
CA GLY A 289 -19.53 0.53 5.70
C GLY A 289 -20.53 -0.07 4.72
N PRO A 290 -21.78 -0.36 5.13
CA PRO A 290 -22.79 -0.93 4.24
C PRO A 290 -23.11 -0.06 3.02
N LEU A 291 -22.96 1.26 3.14
CA LEU A 291 -23.18 2.21 2.05
C LEU A 291 -21.97 2.32 1.13
N ALA A 292 -20.77 2.04 1.60
CA ALA A 292 -19.55 2.03 0.80
C ALA A 292 -19.24 0.66 0.18
N GLU A 293 -19.82 -0.43 0.70
CA GLU A 293 -19.52 -1.78 0.24
C GLU A 293 -19.77 -1.94 -1.27
N PRO A 294 -18.82 -2.51 -2.01
CA PRO A 294 -19.04 -2.86 -3.40
C PRO A 294 -20.11 -3.96 -3.49
N PRO A 295 -20.81 -4.10 -4.63
CA PRO A 295 -21.74 -5.20 -4.86
C PRO A 295 -21.14 -6.56 -4.43
N GLN A 296 -21.93 -7.39 -3.74
CA GLN A 296 -21.46 -8.65 -3.15
C GLN A 296 -20.73 -9.58 -4.12
N TRP A 297 -21.11 -9.57 -5.41
CA TRP A 297 -20.43 -10.37 -6.42
C TRP A 297 -19.01 -9.88 -6.70
N GLN A 298 -18.75 -8.57 -6.60
CA GLN A 298 -17.42 -7.99 -6.79
C GLN A 298 -16.54 -8.27 -5.59
N SER A 299 -17.02 -8.03 -4.36
CA SER A 299 -16.28 -8.37 -3.15
C SER A 299 -16.02 -9.86 -3.04
N GLY A 300 -16.98 -10.71 -3.41
CA GLY A 300 -16.78 -12.16 -3.50
C GLY A 300 -15.69 -12.56 -4.51
N LEU A 301 -15.64 -11.90 -5.68
CA LEU A 301 -14.60 -12.13 -6.67
C LEU A 301 -13.24 -11.69 -6.15
N VAL A 302 -13.14 -10.50 -5.56
CA VAL A 302 -11.88 -9.95 -5.02
C VAL A 302 -11.38 -10.77 -3.84
N ARG A 303 -12.23 -11.11 -2.87
CA ARG A 303 -11.85 -11.98 -1.75
C ARG A 303 -11.53 -13.40 -2.18
N GLY A 304 -12.15 -13.91 -3.25
CA GLY A 304 -11.82 -15.22 -3.79
C GLY A 304 -10.48 -15.23 -4.53
N TRP A 305 -10.36 -14.35 -5.53
CA TRP A 305 -9.28 -14.36 -6.52
C TRP A 305 -8.05 -13.53 -6.11
N GLY A 306 -8.25 -12.52 -5.26
CA GLY A 306 -7.19 -11.67 -4.69
C GLY A 306 -6.41 -12.34 -3.56
N THR A 307 -6.72 -13.59 -3.22
CA THR A 307 -5.97 -14.37 -2.22
C THR A 307 -4.89 -15.23 -2.85
N PRO A 308 -3.89 -15.71 -2.07
CA PRO A 308 -2.94 -16.72 -2.54
C PRO A 308 -3.60 -17.97 -3.13
N ALA A 309 -4.74 -18.39 -2.58
CA ALA A 309 -5.52 -19.52 -3.11
C ALA A 309 -6.11 -19.19 -4.50
N GLY A 310 -6.64 -17.99 -4.69
CA GLY A 310 -7.10 -17.49 -5.99
C GLY A 310 -5.99 -17.46 -7.05
N VAL A 311 -4.78 -17.05 -6.66
CA VAL A 311 -3.59 -17.08 -7.53
C VAL A 311 -3.27 -18.51 -7.96
N LEU A 312 -3.30 -19.47 -7.04
CA LEU A 312 -3.05 -20.88 -7.34
C LEU A 312 -4.11 -21.47 -8.28
N VAL A 313 -5.41 -21.20 -8.03
CA VAL A 313 -6.49 -21.66 -8.92
C VAL A 313 -6.27 -21.13 -10.33
N THR A 314 -5.95 -19.84 -10.47
CA THR A 314 -5.70 -19.24 -11.78
C THR A 314 -4.47 -19.85 -12.46
N PHE A 315 -3.41 -20.12 -11.69
CA PHE A 315 -2.23 -20.80 -12.19
C PHE A 315 -2.59 -22.16 -12.82
N PHE A 316 -3.35 -23.00 -12.12
CA PHE A 316 -3.73 -24.32 -12.65
C PHE A 316 -4.66 -24.23 -13.87
N VAL A 317 -5.61 -23.29 -13.88
CA VAL A 317 -6.51 -23.07 -15.02
C VAL A 317 -5.73 -22.63 -16.26
N ALA A 318 -4.85 -21.64 -16.11
CA ALA A 318 -4.05 -21.13 -17.23
C ALA A 318 -3.03 -22.17 -17.72
N LEU A 319 -2.41 -22.94 -16.82
CA LEU A 319 -1.55 -24.06 -17.19
C LEU A 319 -2.31 -25.11 -18.01
N LEU A 320 -3.53 -25.48 -17.59
CA LEU A 320 -4.39 -26.39 -18.33
C LEU A 320 -4.71 -25.84 -19.73
N LEU A 321 -5.05 -24.55 -19.84
CA LEU A 321 -5.31 -23.89 -21.12
C LEU A 321 -4.08 -23.92 -22.03
N ILE A 322 -2.88 -23.64 -21.50
CA ILE A 322 -1.61 -23.75 -22.26
C ILE A 322 -1.43 -25.16 -22.80
N LEU A 323 -1.67 -26.18 -21.97
CA LEU A 323 -1.53 -27.59 -22.38
C LEU A 323 -2.54 -27.99 -23.48
N LEU A 324 -3.78 -27.50 -23.40
CA LEU A 324 -4.85 -27.82 -24.35
C LEU A 324 -4.74 -27.05 -25.67
N LEU A 325 -4.29 -25.79 -25.62
CA LEU A 325 -4.35 -24.87 -26.75
C LEU A 325 -3.02 -24.76 -27.50
N ALA A 326 -1.87 -24.89 -26.83
CA ALA A 326 -0.59 -24.76 -27.50
C ALA A 326 -0.32 -26.00 -28.40
N PRO A 327 -0.02 -25.79 -29.69
CA PRO A 327 -0.02 -26.85 -30.70
C PRO A 327 1.20 -27.77 -30.65
N TRP A 328 2.34 -27.30 -30.14
CA TRP A 328 3.59 -28.07 -30.08
C TRP A 328 4.25 -28.00 -28.70
N VAL A 329 5.04 -29.04 -28.39
CA VAL A 329 5.67 -29.23 -27.07
C VAL A 329 6.53 -28.04 -26.67
N ALA A 330 7.31 -27.47 -27.60
CA ALA A 330 8.16 -26.31 -27.29
C ALA A 330 7.35 -25.08 -26.83
N ALA A 331 6.21 -24.77 -27.45
CA ALA A 331 5.34 -23.67 -27.02
C ALA A 331 4.71 -23.97 -25.66
N ARG A 332 4.30 -25.23 -25.41
CA ARG A 332 3.78 -25.63 -24.09
C ARG A 332 4.82 -25.40 -22.99
N VAL A 333 6.06 -25.82 -23.23
CA VAL A 333 7.15 -25.66 -22.27
C VAL A 333 7.47 -24.18 -22.07
N THR A 334 7.67 -23.40 -23.13
CA THR A 334 7.99 -21.97 -23.03
C THR A 334 6.88 -21.19 -22.33
N LEU A 335 5.62 -21.35 -22.76
CA LEU A 335 4.50 -20.67 -22.12
C LEU A 335 4.30 -21.13 -20.68
N GLY A 336 4.49 -22.42 -20.37
CA GLY A 336 4.41 -22.95 -19.02
C GLY A 336 5.47 -22.35 -18.09
N VAL A 337 6.71 -22.21 -18.55
CA VAL A 337 7.80 -21.58 -17.78
C VAL A 337 7.50 -20.09 -17.53
N VAL A 338 7.11 -19.35 -18.58
CA VAL A 338 6.75 -17.93 -18.43
C VAL A 338 5.57 -17.78 -17.47
N HIS A 339 4.55 -18.63 -17.61
CA HIS A 339 3.38 -18.64 -16.74
C HIS A 339 3.73 -18.93 -15.27
N ALA A 340 4.58 -19.93 -15.01
CA ALA A 340 5.05 -20.22 -13.66
C ALA A 340 5.87 -19.06 -13.07
N ALA A 341 6.71 -18.40 -13.88
CA ALA A 341 7.45 -17.23 -13.42
C ALA A 341 6.53 -16.06 -13.07
N VAL A 342 5.54 -15.74 -13.92
CA VAL A 342 4.57 -14.67 -13.68
C VAL A 342 3.69 -14.99 -12.48
N CYS A 343 3.14 -16.20 -12.37
CA CYS A 343 2.32 -16.57 -11.20
C CYS A 343 3.14 -16.64 -9.91
N GLY A 344 4.40 -17.06 -9.96
CA GLY A 344 5.32 -16.98 -8.83
C GLY A 344 5.56 -15.54 -8.39
N PHE A 345 5.73 -14.63 -9.36
CA PHE A 345 5.82 -13.19 -9.09
C PHE A 345 4.51 -12.64 -8.51
N CYS A 346 3.36 -13.00 -9.07
CA CYS A 346 2.05 -12.61 -8.53
C CYS A 346 1.84 -13.13 -7.11
N ALA A 347 2.25 -14.36 -6.80
CA ALA A 347 2.13 -14.93 -5.47
C ALA A 347 3.03 -14.24 -4.44
N LEU A 348 4.24 -13.83 -4.85
CA LEU A 348 5.12 -13.01 -4.00
C LEU A 348 4.50 -11.64 -3.72
N PHE A 349 3.94 -10.99 -4.74
CA PHE A 349 3.27 -9.69 -4.59
C PHE A 349 1.92 -9.79 -3.90
N ALA A 350 1.24 -10.94 -3.96
CA ALA A 350 -0.07 -11.13 -3.34
C ALA A 350 -0.04 -11.02 -1.81
N VAL A 351 1.14 -11.14 -1.21
CA VAL A 351 1.34 -10.96 0.23
C VAL A 351 1.33 -9.49 0.62
N THR A 352 1.73 -8.59 -0.28
CA THR A 352 1.98 -7.17 0.02
C THR A 352 1.10 -6.22 -0.77
N SER A 353 0.37 -6.72 -1.76
CA SER A 353 -0.47 -5.92 -2.64
C SER A 353 -1.93 -6.05 -2.25
N ASP A 354 -2.68 -5.03 -2.61
CA ASP A 354 -4.11 -5.03 -2.44
C ASP A 354 -4.81 -6.16 -3.26
N PRO A 355 -5.85 -6.84 -2.72
CA PRO A 355 -6.63 -7.85 -3.41
C PRO A 355 -7.13 -7.47 -4.81
N MET A 356 -7.61 -6.24 -5.02
CA MET A 356 -8.07 -5.78 -6.33
C MET A 356 -6.91 -5.69 -7.33
N PHE A 357 -5.74 -5.23 -6.90
CA PHE A 357 -4.55 -5.20 -7.75
C PHE A 357 -4.17 -6.61 -8.23
N ILE A 358 -4.22 -7.59 -7.32
CA ILE A 358 -3.94 -9.00 -7.63
C ILE A 358 -4.94 -9.52 -8.66
N VAL A 359 -6.24 -9.26 -8.47
CA VAL A 359 -7.28 -9.65 -9.44
C VAL A 359 -7.05 -9.03 -10.82
N LYS A 360 -6.77 -7.72 -10.88
CA LYS A 360 -6.48 -6.99 -12.13
C LYS A 360 -5.28 -7.60 -12.85
N MET A 361 -4.18 -7.85 -12.13
CA MET A 361 -2.97 -8.44 -12.68
C MET A 361 -3.21 -9.86 -13.20
N ILE A 362 -3.86 -10.72 -12.41
CA ILE A 362 -4.16 -12.10 -12.78
C ILE A 362 -5.09 -12.17 -13.99
N SER A 363 -6.15 -11.35 -14.01
CA SER A 363 -7.10 -11.30 -15.10
C SER A 363 -6.44 -10.83 -16.40
N THR A 364 -5.59 -9.80 -16.33
CA THR A 364 -4.78 -9.34 -17.47
C THR A 364 -3.88 -10.45 -17.99
N TRP A 365 -3.18 -11.16 -17.11
CA TRP A 365 -2.31 -12.28 -17.48
C TRP A 365 -3.07 -13.43 -18.12
N LEU A 366 -4.25 -13.78 -17.60
CA LEU A 366 -5.11 -14.82 -18.16
C LEU A 366 -5.54 -14.48 -19.59
N VAL A 367 -5.93 -13.23 -19.84
CA VAL A 367 -6.27 -12.75 -21.19
C VAL A 367 -5.07 -12.89 -22.14
N VAL A 368 -3.88 -12.48 -21.71
CA VAL A 368 -2.64 -12.62 -22.50
C VAL A 368 -2.38 -14.09 -22.86
N VAL A 369 -2.46 -15.00 -21.89
CA VAL A 369 -2.27 -16.43 -22.10
C VAL A 369 -3.28 -16.99 -23.11
N ILE A 370 -4.56 -16.63 -22.98
CA ILE A 370 -5.63 -17.08 -23.89
C ILE A 370 -5.37 -16.59 -25.31
N VAL A 371 -5.09 -15.30 -25.49
CA VAL A 371 -4.86 -14.68 -26.82
C VAL A 371 -3.63 -15.28 -27.49
N LEU A 372 -2.52 -15.44 -26.76
CA LEU A 372 -1.29 -16.06 -27.30
C LEU A 372 -1.53 -17.51 -27.70
N ALA A 373 -2.18 -18.30 -26.85
CA ALA A 373 -2.46 -19.70 -27.13
C ALA A 373 -3.43 -19.87 -28.31
N ALA A 374 -4.46 -19.04 -28.41
CA ALA A 374 -5.40 -19.03 -29.54
C ALA A 374 -4.69 -18.65 -30.86
N THR A 375 -3.82 -17.65 -30.82
CA THR A 375 -3.05 -17.19 -31.98
C THR A 375 -2.08 -18.28 -32.46
N LEU A 376 -1.35 -18.93 -31.55
CA LEU A 376 -0.47 -20.05 -31.88
C LEU A 376 -1.26 -21.23 -32.49
N ARG A 377 -2.44 -21.53 -31.95
CA ARG A 377 -3.33 -22.57 -32.48
C ARG A 377 -3.82 -22.23 -33.90
N LEU A 378 -4.18 -20.97 -34.14
CA LEU A 378 -4.59 -20.48 -35.46
C LEU A 378 -3.44 -20.59 -36.47
N ILE A 379 -2.24 -20.12 -36.12
CA ILE A 379 -1.04 -20.22 -36.95
C ILE A 379 -0.75 -21.68 -37.31
N TRP A 380 -0.80 -22.58 -36.33
CA TRP A 380 -0.59 -24.01 -36.56
C TRP A 380 -1.65 -24.61 -37.48
N TRP A 381 -2.92 -24.22 -37.33
CA TRP A 381 -3.99 -24.71 -38.19
C TRP A 381 -3.84 -24.23 -39.63
N ILE A 382 -3.41 -22.97 -39.84
CA ILE A 382 -3.11 -22.43 -41.16
C ILE A 382 -1.96 -23.20 -41.81
N ASP A 383 -0.83 -23.37 -41.10
CA ASP A 383 0.33 -24.11 -41.61
C ASP A 383 -0.03 -25.56 -41.97
N ARG A 384 -0.82 -26.23 -41.13
CA ARG A 384 -1.30 -27.59 -41.40
C ARG A 384 -2.17 -27.66 -42.66
N ARG A 385 -3.05 -26.68 -42.90
CA ARG A 385 -3.87 -26.63 -44.12
C ARG A 385 -3.04 -26.39 -45.37
N VAL A 386 -2.04 -25.50 -45.30
CA VAL A 386 -1.13 -25.22 -46.41
C VAL A 386 -0.36 -26.48 -46.80
N ARG A 387 0.18 -27.22 -45.83
CA ARG A 387 0.89 -28.49 -46.08
C ARG A 387 -0.02 -29.56 -46.68
N ALA A 388 -1.23 -29.73 -46.15
CA ALA A 388 -2.19 -30.70 -46.69
C ALA A 388 -2.63 -30.37 -48.14
N GLY A 389 -2.71 -29.08 -48.48
CA GLY A 389 -2.97 -28.64 -49.86
C GLY A 389 -1.80 -28.92 -50.80
N ALA A 390 -0.54 -28.80 -50.33
CA ALA A 390 0.64 -29.13 -51.13
C ALA A 390 0.73 -30.63 -51.44
N ASP A 391 0.42 -31.50 -50.48
CA ASP A 391 0.49 -32.96 -50.65
C ASP A 391 -0.62 -33.54 -51.54
N SER A 392 -1.74 -32.81 -51.70
CA SER A 392 -2.85 -33.22 -52.58
C SER A 392 -2.72 -32.67 -54.01
N GLY A 393 -1.71 -31.83 -54.25
CA GLY A 393 -1.46 -31.19 -55.54
C GLY A 393 -0.44 -31.96 -56.36
N PHE A 394 -0.95 -32.60 -57.42
CA PHE A 394 -0.19 -32.96 -58.63
C PHE A 394 0.65 -34.24 -58.52
N ASP A 395 -0.01 -35.40 -58.62
CA ASP A 395 0.60 -36.51 -59.36
C ASP A 395 0.66 -36.06 -60.83
N PRO A 396 1.85 -35.79 -61.41
CA PRO A 396 1.94 -35.54 -62.83
C PRO A 396 1.38 -36.77 -63.56
N PRO A 397 0.53 -36.60 -64.59
CA PRO A 397 -0.04 -37.73 -65.30
C PRO A 397 1.08 -38.66 -65.77
N SER A 398 1.10 -39.86 -65.20
CA SER A 398 2.03 -40.93 -65.52
C SER A 398 1.64 -41.53 -66.88
N GLY A 399 2.00 -40.84 -67.97
CA GLY A 399 1.70 -41.34 -69.30
C GLY A 399 2.36 -40.56 -70.43
N ALA A 400 3.52 -41.06 -70.89
CA ALA A 400 3.82 -41.39 -72.29
C ALA A 400 5.34 -41.61 -72.47
N ARG A 401 5.76 -42.89 -72.46
CA ARG A 401 6.94 -43.34 -73.19
C ARG A 401 6.49 -44.39 -74.19
#